data_AF-E4MZJ8-F1
#
_entry.id   AF-E4MZJ8-F1
#
_cell.length_a   1.000
_cell.length_b   1.000
_cell.length_c   1.000
_cell.angle_alpha   90.00
_cell.angle_beta   90.00
_cell.angle_gamma   90.00
#
_symmetry.space_group_name_H-M   'P 1'
#
loop_
_entity.id
_entity.type
_entity.pdbx_description
1 polymer ?
#
loop_
_entity_poly.entity_id
_entity_poly.type
_entity_poly.pdbx_seq_one_letter_code
_entity_poly.pdbx_strand_id
1 'polypeptide(L)' 'MPAVTVENPLTLPRVTTPDAVHSTARPVLTVATAPEGYEGEGFPVRRAFAKINQKFLDPFIMMDQMGEVDYEAGEPKS' A
#
# COMPACT_ATOMS: atom_id res chain seq x y z
N MET A 1 6.19 -23.41 -1.43
CA MET A 1 7.39 -22.56 -1.64
C MET A 1 8.49 -23.06 -0.71
N PRO A 2 9.72 -23.29 -1.19
CA PRO A 2 10.84 -23.65 -0.33
C PRO A 2 11.23 -22.45 0.55
N ALA A 3 11.67 -22.71 1.78
CA ALA A 3 12.22 -21.67 2.64
C ALA A 3 13.57 -21.18 2.07
N VAL A 4 13.72 -19.86 1.95
CA VAL A 4 14.98 -19.23 1.54
C VAL A 4 15.79 -18.95 2.80
N THR A 5 16.95 -19.58 2.94
CA THR A 5 17.90 -19.31 4.04
C THR A 5 19.03 -18.43 3.51
N VAL A 6 19.33 -17.34 4.21
CA VAL A 6 20.44 -16.44 3.90
C VAL A 6 21.48 -16.49 5.01
N GLU A 7 22.76 -16.25 4.67
CA GLU A 7 23.87 -16.28 5.63
C GLU A 7 23.71 -15.21 6.73
N ASN A 8 23.19 -14.03 6.39
CA ASN A 8 22.92 -12.96 7.34
C ASN A 8 21.60 -12.23 7.01
N PRO A 9 20.56 -12.33 7.85
CA PRO A 9 19.26 -11.70 7.61
C PRO A 9 19.26 -10.18 7.79
N LEU A 10 20.36 -9.60 8.30
CA LEU A 10 20.54 -8.16 8.47
C LEU A 10 21.31 -7.51 7.31
N THR A 11 21.87 -8.30 6.39
CA THR A 11 22.52 -7.78 5.19
C THR A 11 21.53 -7.74 4.05
N LEU A 12 21.08 -6.54 3.71
CA LEU A 12 20.29 -6.29 2.50
C LEU A 12 21.18 -5.59 1.47
N PRO A 13 21.25 -6.07 0.21
CA PRO A 13 21.83 -5.31 -0.87
C PRO A 13 21.16 -3.93 -0.95
N ARG A 14 21.96 -2.86 -1.02
CA ARG A 14 21.41 -1.52 -1.23
C ARG A 14 20.82 -1.45 -2.64
N VAL A 15 19.62 -0.90 -2.75
CA VAL A 15 19.03 -0.54 -4.03
C VAL A 15 19.81 0.64 -4.59
N THR A 16 20.37 0.50 -5.79
CA THR A 16 21.09 1.59 -6.46
C THR A 16 20.09 2.64 -6.96
N THR A 17 20.46 3.91 -6.82
CA THR A 17 19.68 4.99 -7.41
C THR A 17 19.74 4.90 -8.94
N PRO A 18 18.61 5.05 -9.66
CA PRO A 18 18.61 5.10 -11.12
C PRO A 18 19.47 6.26 -11.65
N ASP A 19 20.20 6.04 -12.74
CA ASP A 19 20.95 7.10 -13.41
C ASP A 19 20.00 8.13 -14.05
N ALA A 20 20.16 9.40 -13.72
CA ALA A 20 19.27 10.47 -14.18
C ALA A 20 19.36 10.74 -15.69
N VAL A 21 20.49 10.42 -16.34
CA VAL A 21 20.67 10.67 -17.78
C VAL A 21 20.04 9.56 -18.63
N HIS A 22 20.14 8.31 -18.18
CA HIS A 22 19.67 7.15 -18.94
C HIS A 22 18.36 6.54 -18.44
N SER A 23 17.81 6.98 -17.31
CA SER A 23 16.52 6.51 -16.81
C SER A 23 15.36 7.43 -17.20
N THR A 24 14.21 6.83 -17.50
CA THR A 24 12.95 7.55 -17.76
C THR A 24 11.95 7.22 -16.67
N ALA A 25 11.39 8.25 -16.04
CA ALA A 25 10.33 8.07 -15.06
C ALA A 25 9.07 7.50 -15.74
N ARG A 26 8.42 6.54 -15.08
CA ARG A 26 7.14 6.00 -15.57
C ARG A 26 6.07 7.09 -15.49
N PRO A 27 5.21 7.24 -16.52
CA PRO A 27 4.15 8.24 -16.48
C PRO A 27 3.08 7.88 -15.45
N VAL A 28 2.42 8.90 -14.90
CA VAL A 28 1.20 8.71 -14.10
C VAL A 28 0.07 8.30 -15.05
N LEU A 29 -0.51 7.12 -14.82
CA LEU A 29 -1.61 6.62 -15.66
C LEU A 29 -2.97 7.16 -15.24
N THR A 30 -3.17 7.39 -13.94
CA THR A 30 -4.45 7.85 -13.40
C THR A 30 -4.28 8.44 -12.00
N VAL A 31 -5.19 9.35 -11.62
CA VAL A 31 -5.35 9.89 -10.27
C VAL A 31 -6.83 9.72 -9.91
N ALA A 32 -7.10 9.07 -8.78
CA ALA A 32 -8.47 8.83 -8.33
C ALA A 32 -8.61 9.10 -6.84
N THR A 33 -9.72 9.70 -6.44
CA THR A 33 -10.07 9.88 -5.03
C THR A 33 -10.61 8.57 -4.47
N ALA A 34 -9.93 8.04 -3.45
CA ALA A 34 -10.33 6.84 -2.74
C ALA A 34 -11.72 7.03 -2.10
N PRO A 35 -12.69 6.12 -2.34
CA PRO A 35 -13.96 6.15 -1.63
C PRO A 35 -13.76 5.82 -0.15
N GLU A 36 -14.57 6.45 0.69
CA GLU A 36 -14.66 6.18 2.13
C GLU A 36 -15.63 5.04 2.41
N GLY A 37 -15.41 4.34 3.51
CA GLY A 37 -16.27 3.28 4.00
C GLY A 37 -15.94 2.91 5.44
N TYR A 38 -16.61 1.90 5.95
CA TYR A 38 -16.38 1.35 7.28
C TYR A 38 -16.08 -0.15 7.18
N GLU A 39 -15.12 -0.64 7.97
CA GLU A 39 -14.73 -2.05 8.03
C GLU A 39 -14.71 -2.53 9.50
N GLY A 40 -14.94 -3.83 9.72
CA GLY A 40 -14.97 -4.43 11.06
C GLY A 40 -15.99 -3.78 11.99
N GLU A 41 -15.56 -3.39 13.20
CA GLU A 41 -16.39 -2.72 14.22
C GLU A 41 -16.69 -1.24 13.91
N GLY A 42 -16.75 -0.85 12.64
CA GLY A 42 -17.01 0.53 12.19
C GLY A 42 -15.78 1.43 12.08
N PHE A 43 -14.63 0.84 11.74
CA PHE A 43 -13.41 1.59 11.47
C PHE A 43 -13.52 2.36 10.16
N PRO A 44 -13.36 3.71 10.16
CA PRO A 44 -13.38 4.48 8.92
C PRO A 44 -12.12 4.21 8.10
N VAL A 45 -12.33 3.82 6.84
CA VAL A 45 -11.25 3.50 5.90
C VAL A 45 -11.43 4.23 4.58
N ARG A 46 -10.32 4.48 3.89
CA ARG A 46 -10.28 4.92 2.49
C ARG A 46 -9.68 3.84 1.61
N ARG A 47 -10.46 3.35 0.64
CA ARG A 47 -10.08 2.22 -0.22
C ARG A 47 -9.31 2.70 -1.45
N ALA A 48 -7.98 2.77 -1.33
CA ALA A 48 -7.10 3.37 -2.33
C ALA A 48 -7.23 2.70 -3.72
N PHE A 49 -7.36 1.38 -3.74
CA PHE A 49 -7.37 0.60 -4.99
C PHE A 49 -8.76 0.40 -5.62
N ALA A 50 -9.83 0.83 -4.96
CA ALA A 50 -11.22 0.57 -5.40
C ALA A 50 -11.53 1.02 -6.83
N LYS A 51 -10.86 2.10 -7.28
CA LYS A 51 -11.15 2.77 -8.56
C LYS A 51 -10.05 2.57 -9.61
N ILE A 52 -9.05 1.75 -9.33
CA ILE A 52 -7.93 1.50 -10.25
C ILE A 52 -8.15 0.15 -10.93
N ASN A 53 -7.89 0.07 -12.23
CA ASN A 53 -7.99 -1.19 -12.96
C ASN A 53 -6.97 -2.20 -12.43
N GLN A 54 -7.44 -3.38 -12.05
CA GLN A 54 -6.66 -4.44 -11.41
C GLN A 54 -5.43 -4.87 -12.23
N LYS A 55 -5.45 -4.74 -13.56
CA LYS A 55 -4.28 -5.04 -14.42
C LYS A 55 -3.06 -4.16 -14.13
N PHE A 56 -3.27 -3.00 -13.50
CA PHE A 56 -2.21 -2.08 -13.08
C PHE A 56 -1.83 -2.24 -11.61
N LEU A 57 -2.53 -3.11 -10.86
CA LEU A 57 -2.33 -3.30 -9.43
C LEU A 57 -1.58 -4.59 -9.09
N ASP A 58 -1.51 -5.58 -9.98
CA ASP A 58 -0.76 -6.83 -9.76
C ASP A 58 0.66 -6.55 -9.21
N PRO A 59 1.08 -7.17 -8.08
CA PRO A 59 0.44 -8.26 -7.32
C PRO A 59 -0.47 -7.81 -6.15
N PHE A 60 -0.77 -6.52 -6.05
CA PHE A 60 -1.58 -5.98 -4.98
C PHE A 60 -3.08 -6.21 -5.22
N ILE A 61 -3.77 -6.63 -4.17
CA ILE A 61 -5.19 -7.01 -4.21
C ILE A 61 -6.06 -5.93 -3.57
N MET A 62 -5.60 -5.35 -2.45
CA MET A 62 -6.32 -4.31 -1.72
C MET A 62 -5.35 -3.41 -0.95
N MET A 63 -5.75 -2.17 -0.71
CA MET A 63 -5.07 -1.24 0.17
C MET A 63 -6.12 -0.28 0.72
N ASP A 64 -6.25 -0.30 2.04
CA ASP A 64 -7.12 0.59 2.80
C ASP A 64 -6.25 1.44 3.72
N GLN A 65 -6.44 2.75 3.64
CA GLN A 65 -5.89 3.68 4.61
C GLN A 65 -6.86 3.77 5.78
N MET A 66 -6.39 3.44 6.98
CA MET A 66 -7.14 3.74 8.19
C MET A 66 -7.18 5.25 8.40
N GLY A 67 -8.35 5.79 8.71
CA GLY A 67 -8.53 7.22 8.96
C GLY A 67 -7.59 7.74 10.06
N GLU A 68 -7.23 9.02 9.98
CA GLU A 68 -6.60 9.74 11.09
C GLU A 68 -7.66 9.94 12.16
N VAL A 69 -7.78 8.97 13.07
CA VAL A 69 -8.72 9.02 14.18
C VAL A 69 -7.93 8.73 15.44
N ASP A 70 -8.08 9.57 16.45
CA ASP A 70 -7.61 9.21 17.79
C ASP A 70 -8.51 8.10 18.32
N TYR A 71 -7.89 6.95 18.63
CA TYR A 71 -8.57 5.79 19.19
C TYR A 71 -8.31 5.79 20.69
N GLU A 72 -9.30 6.11 21.52
CA GLU A 72 -9.21 5.86 22.97
C GLU A 72 -9.39 4.37 23.28
N ALA A 73 -8.85 3.94 24.42
CA ALA A 73 -8.90 2.54 24.82
C ALA A 73 -10.35 2.07 25.04
N GLY A 74 -10.81 1.14 24.21
CA GLY A 74 -12.13 0.50 24.34
C GLY A 74 -13.30 1.32 23.82
N GLU A 75 -13.06 2.44 23.13
CA GLU A 75 -14.15 3.17 22.47
C GLU A 75 -14.79 2.31 21.36
N PRO A 76 -16.10 2.03 21.45
CA PRO A 76 -16.81 1.35 20.38
C PRO A 76 -16.86 2.26 19.15
N LYS A 77 -16.39 1.75 18.02
CA LYS A 77 -16.33 2.45 16.75
C LYS A 77 -17.67 2.34 15.98
N SER A 78 -18.81 2.45 16.65
CA SER A 78 -20.15 2.32 16.03
C SER A 78 -20.73 3.65 15.54
#